data_AF-A0A538JMS4-F1
#
_entry.id   AF-A0A538JMS4-F1
#
_cell.length_a   1.000
_cell.length_b   1.000
_cell.length_c   1.000
_cell.angle_alpha   90.00
_cell.angle_beta   90.00
_cell.angle_gamma   90.00
#
_symmetry.space_group_name_H-M   'P 1'
#
loop_
_entity.id
_entity.type
_entity.pdbx_description
1 polymer ?
#
loop_
_entity_poly.entity_id
_entity_poly.type
_entity_poly.pdbx_seq_one_letter_code
_entity_poly.pdbx_strand_id
1 'polypeptide(L)'
;MLVHQDSSFVGVRGRRLPLPCRRPRQPVPSDARGRRAHARRRPRRRPAARHPRRLRAHGRWSGRGRAVPPSAETEGPAGRVDGRAARVVPDLDDHLVRRVEPGPGQESVWDYPRPPRLEPSDAHVVVELEGVTIVDTTASQRVLETSHPPVFYIPRADIAPGALVSAERRTWCVTAGGRTEPDAAWTYLEPMPGYEPLAGHVAFYASRMDACFVDDERVESQPGDFYGGWITTRVVGPFKGSAGTYTW
;
A
#
# COMPACT_ATOMS: atom_id res chain seq x y z
N MET A 1 -7.35 -0.55 -13.40
CA MET A 1 -6.91 -0.38 -12.00
C MET A 1 -6.57 -1.77 -11.48
N LEU A 2 -5.34 -2.23 -11.70
CA LEU A 2 -4.97 -3.60 -11.39
C LEU A 2 -4.68 -3.82 -9.90
N VAL A 3 -4.58 -2.72 -9.15
CA VAL A 3 -4.40 -2.77 -7.71
C VAL A 3 -5.24 -1.67 -7.07
N HIS A 4 -6.45 -2.01 -6.67
CA HIS A 4 -7.12 -1.25 -5.61
C HIS A 4 -6.40 -1.61 -4.30
N GLN A 5 -5.26 -0.96 -4.04
CA GLN A 5 -4.85 -0.75 -2.66
C GLN A 5 -5.78 0.33 -2.13
N ASP A 6 -6.51 0.02 -1.06
CA ASP A 6 -7.12 1.05 -0.23
C ASP A 6 -6.00 1.91 0.35
N SER A 7 -5.61 2.97 -0.35
CA SER A 7 -4.89 4.10 0.21
C SER A 7 -5.83 4.88 1.15
N SER A 8 -6.32 4.23 2.18
CA SER A 8 -7.03 4.87 3.28
C SER A 8 -6.06 5.12 4.44
N PHE A 9 -5.03 5.93 4.16
CA PHE A 9 -4.34 6.69 5.19
C PHE A 9 -4.59 8.19 4.98
N VAL A 10 -5.87 8.56 4.98
CA VAL A 10 -6.32 9.91 5.29
C VAL A 10 -7.26 9.78 6.48
N GLY A 11 -6.96 10.54 7.54
CA GLY A 11 -7.41 10.30 8.90
C GLY A 11 -8.90 10.02 9.08
N VAL A 12 -9.21 8.86 9.64
CA VAL A 12 -10.49 8.60 10.32
C VAL A 12 -10.17 8.18 11.75
N ARG A 13 -10.45 9.08 12.69
CA ARG A 13 -10.44 8.76 14.12
C ARG A 13 -11.41 7.61 14.37
N GLY A 14 -10.92 6.50 14.94
CA GLY A 14 -11.78 5.54 15.65
C GLY A 14 -11.89 4.11 15.09
N ARG A 15 -10.93 3.59 14.32
CA ARG A 15 -10.83 2.14 14.05
C ARG A 15 -9.68 1.53 14.85
N ARG A 16 -9.91 0.35 15.46
CA ARG A 16 -8.89 -0.39 16.22
C ARG A 16 -7.69 -0.63 15.31
N LEU A 17 -6.50 -0.26 15.79
CA LEU A 17 -5.24 -0.53 15.13
C LEU A 17 -5.10 -2.05 14.90
N PRO A 18 -4.64 -2.50 13.71
CA PRO A 18 -4.28 -3.90 13.50
C PRO A 18 -3.22 -4.31 14.54
N LEU A 19 -3.25 -5.58 14.96
CA LEU A 19 -2.31 -6.05 15.97
C LEU A 19 -0.90 -5.96 15.39
N PRO A 20 0.05 -5.25 16.02
CA PRO A 20 1.41 -5.19 15.53
C PRO A 20 1.98 -6.61 15.49
N CYS A 21 2.77 -6.90 14.46
CA CYS A 21 3.50 -8.15 14.35
C CYS A 21 4.17 -8.46 15.67
N ARG A 22 3.70 -9.54 16.31
CA ARG A 22 4.29 -9.99 17.56
C ARG A 22 5.68 -10.47 17.23
N ARG A 23 6.70 -9.85 17.84
CA ARG A 23 8.07 -10.35 17.79
C ARG A 23 8.05 -11.87 17.98
N PRO A 24 8.67 -12.65 17.07
CA PRO A 24 8.84 -14.07 17.33
C PRO A 24 9.52 -14.23 18.69
N ARG A 25 8.95 -15.08 19.56
CA ARG A 25 9.56 -15.38 20.85
C ARG A 25 10.91 -16.02 20.59
N GLN A 26 11.99 -15.40 21.04
CA GLN A 26 13.30 -16.05 20.98
C GLN A 26 13.23 -17.38 21.75
N PRO A 27 13.80 -18.47 21.20
CA PRO A 27 13.93 -19.70 21.96
C PRO A 27 14.81 -19.43 23.18
N VAL A 28 14.23 -19.68 24.36
CA VAL A 28 14.94 -19.59 25.63
C VAL A 28 16.02 -20.69 25.63
N PRO A 29 17.29 -20.39 25.96
CA PRO A 29 18.32 -21.42 26.10
C PRO A 29 17.84 -22.46 27.13
N SER A 30 17.79 -23.73 26.73
CA SER A 30 17.36 -24.81 27.61
C SER A 30 18.49 -25.23 28.55
N ASP A 31 18.75 -24.41 29.57
CA ASP A 31 19.54 -24.84 30.72
C ASP A 31 18.91 -24.35 32.02
N ALA A 32 18.12 -25.24 32.65
CA ALA A 32 17.95 -25.38 34.09
C ALA A 32 16.88 -26.46 34.37
N ARG A 33 17.31 -27.71 34.50
CA ARG A 33 16.53 -28.74 35.21
C ARG A 33 16.53 -28.36 36.69
N GLY A 34 15.36 -28.09 37.28
CA GLY A 34 15.31 -27.76 38.70
C GLY A 34 13.93 -27.64 39.32
N ARG A 35 13.35 -28.80 39.68
CA ARG A 35 12.38 -29.03 40.78
C ARG A 35 10.95 -28.49 40.62
N ARG A 36 10.02 -29.46 40.49
CA ARG A 36 8.57 -29.32 40.57
C ARG A 36 8.14 -28.98 42.01
N ALA A 37 7.25 -28.01 42.17
CA ALA A 37 6.44 -27.82 43.37
C ALA A 37 4.96 -27.77 42.99
N HIS A 38 4.17 -28.69 43.57
CA HIS A 38 2.74 -28.82 43.38
C HIS A 38 1.97 -27.66 44.02
N ALA A 39 1.40 -26.76 43.22
CA ALA A 39 0.46 -25.75 43.70
C ALA A 39 -0.99 -26.24 43.55
N ARG A 40 -1.69 -26.30 44.70
CA ARG A 40 -3.07 -26.79 44.86
C ARG A 40 -4.08 -25.87 44.18
N ARG A 41 -5.04 -26.47 43.45
CA ARG A 41 -6.18 -25.80 42.81
C ARG A 41 -7.10 -25.15 43.85
N ARG A 42 -7.46 -23.88 43.66
CA ARG A 42 -8.54 -23.18 44.39
C ARG A 42 -9.86 -23.18 43.59
N PRO A 43 -11.04 -23.19 44.25
CA PRO A 43 -12.32 -23.40 43.59
C PRO A 43 -12.90 -22.13 42.95
N ARG A 44 -13.69 -22.32 41.89
CA ARG A 44 -14.40 -21.30 41.12
C ARG A 44 -15.55 -20.68 41.93
N ARG A 45 -15.60 -19.34 42.02
CA ARG A 45 -16.77 -18.59 42.50
C ARG A 45 -17.70 -18.24 41.33
N ARG A 46 -18.97 -18.64 41.43
CA ARG A 46 -20.09 -18.25 40.53
C ARG A 46 -20.59 -16.84 40.90
N PRO A 47 -20.91 -15.96 39.93
CA PRO A 47 -21.79 -14.82 40.17
C PRO A 47 -23.24 -15.12 39.77
N ALA A 48 -24.15 -14.43 40.45
CA ALA A 48 -25.58 -14.69 40.58
C ALA A 48 -26.46 -14.25 39.39
N ALA A 49 -27.68 -14.79 39.41
CA ALA A 49 -28.76 -14.59 38.45
C ALA A 49 -29.25 -13.14 38.35
N ARG A 50 -29.63 -12.73 37.13
CA ARG A 50 -30.39 -11.51 36.84
C ARG A 50 -31.80 -11.87 36.34
N HIS A 51 -32.83 -11.27 36.93
CA HIS A 51 -34.22 -11.31 36.47
C HIS A 51 -34.72 -9.88 36.15
N PRO A 52 -35.85 -9.73 35.43
CA PRO A 52 -35.94 -8.87 34.24
C PRO A 52 -36.71 -7.57 34.47
N ARG A 53 -36.52 -6.58 33.59
CA ARG A 53 -37.39 -5.40 33.49
C ARG A 53 -37.93 -5.21 32.07
N ARG A 54 -39.22 -5.51 31.96
CA ARG A 54 -40.34 -4.93 31.18
C ARG A 54 -40.06 -4.22 29.85
N LEU A 55 -40.75 -4.77 28.84
CA LEU A 55 -41.13 -4.17 27.55
C LEU A 55 -42.09 -2.98 27.72
N ARG A 56 -41.93 -1.95 26.88
CA ARG A 56 -43.02 -1.10 26.39
C ARG A 56 -42.79 -0.81 24.91
N ALA A 57 -43.84 -1.06 24.13
CA ALA A 57 -43.96 -0.76 22.72
C ALA A 57 -44.79 0.53 22.51
N HIS A 58 -44.89 0.90 21.23
CA HIS A 58 -45.81 1.84 20.58
C HIS A 58 -45.26 3.24 20.26
N GLY A 59 -45.29 3.57 18.96
CA GLY A 59 -44.95 4.89 18.43
C GLY A 59 -44.86 4.92 16.91
N ARG A 60 -45.97 4.62 16.24
CA ARG A 60 -46.16 4.62 14.79
C ARG A 60 -46.11 6.08 14.27
N TRP A 61 -45.33 6.38 13.24
CA TRP A 61 -45.47 7.65 12.52
C TRP A 61 -45.75 7.39 11.04
N SER A 62 -46.91 7.89 10.61
CA SER A 62 -47.52 7.73 9.30
C SER A 62 -47.17 8.91 8.39
N GLY A 63 -46.92 8.61 7.11
CA GLY A 63 -46.77 9.61 6.06
C GLY A 63 -48.08 10.29 5.64
N ARG A 64 -47.88 11.38 4.87
CA ARG A 64 -48.73 12.12 3.91
C ARG A 64 -48.01 13.49 3.78
N GLY A 65 -47.50 13.96 2.65
CA GLY A 65 -47.98 13.91 1.27
C GLY A 65 -48.54 15.29 0.91
N ARG A 66 -47.93 16.01 -0.04
CA ARG A 66 -48.61 16.85 -1.06
C ARG A 66 -47.62 17.50 -2.04
N ALA A 67 -48.06 17.54 -3.29
CA ALA A 67 -47.41 18.12 -4.47
C ALA A 67 -47.87 19.58 -4.73
N VAL A 68 -46.96 20.41 -5.28
CA VAL A 68 -46.93 21.25 -6.53
C VAL A 68 -48.30 21.56 -7.21
N PRO A 69 -48.57 22.63 -8.05
CA PRO A 69 -47.79 23.75 -8.71
C PRO A 69 -48.57 25.12 -8.77
N PRO A 70 -48.53 26.03 -9.80
CA PRO A 70 -47.47 26.62 -10.68
C PRO A 70 -47.54 28.19 -10.81
N SER A 71 -46.69 28.77 -11.70
CA SER A 71 -46.92 29.89 -12.67
C SER A 71 -46.00 31.11 -12.43
N ALA A 72 -45.05 31.43 -13.32
CA ALA A 72 -45.14 32.19 -14.60
C ALA A 72 -44.41 33.54 -14.41
N GLU A 73 -43.22 33.70 -15.01
CA GLU A 73 -42.93 34.48 -16.24
C GLU A 73 -42.82 36.01 -16.02
N THR A 74 -41.67 36.60 -16.37
CA THR A 74 -41.61 37.91 -17.08
C THR A 74 -40.26 38.03 -17.82
N GLU A 75 -40.33 38.46 -19.08
CA GLU A 75 -39.26 38.62 -20.06
C GLU A 75 -38.50 39.97 -20.00
N GLY A 76 -37.21 39.96 -20.39
CA GLY A 76 -36.46 40.97 -21.19
C GLY A 76 -36.20 42.39 -20.65
N PRO A 77 -35.36 43.25 -21.31
CA PRO A 77 -34.61 43.03 -22.56
C PRO A 77 -33.16 43.62 -22.61
N ALA A 78 -32.52 43.43 -23.77
CA ALA A 78 -31.59 44.33 -24.47
C ALA A 78 -30.13 44.56 -23.97
N GLY A 79 -29.20 43.89 -24.66
CA GLY A 79 -28.07 44.47 -25.40
C GLY A 79 -27.26 45.64 -24.80
N ARG A 80 -26.01 45.34 -24.40
CA ARG A 80 -24.88 46.27 -24.51
C ARG A 80 -23.60 45.49 -24.82
N VAL A 81 -23.07 45.68 -26.02
CA VAL A 81 -21.72 45.28 -26.42
C VAL A 81 -20.75 46.32 -25.88
N ASP A 82 -20.10 46.03 -24.75
CA ASP A 82 -18.93 46.77 -24.31
C ASP A 82 -17.69 45.94 -24.63
N GLY A 83 -16.85 46.49 -25.52
CA GLY A 83 -15.54 45.99 -25.85
C GLY A 83 -14.65 45.94 -24.60
N ARG A 84 -14.62 44.78 -23.95
CA ARG A 84 -13.56 44.42 -23.03
C ARG A 84 -12.48 43.77 -23.89
N ALA A 85 -11.33 44.43 -24.01
CA ALA A 85 -10.10 43.79 -24.44
C ALA A 85 -10.09 42.39 -23.82
N ALA A 86 -9.99 41.36 -24.65
CA ALA A 86 -9.87 40.00 -24.18
C ALA A 86 -8.79 40.04 -23.10
N ARG A 87 -9.18 39.83 -21.84
CA ARG A 87 -8.19 39.40 -20.87
C ARG A 87 -7.60 38.19 -21.55
N VAL A 88 -6.34 38.30 -21.93
CA VAL A 88 -5.49 37.13 -22.04
C VAL A 88 -5.66 36.50 -20.68
N VAL A 89 -6.56 35.52 -20.61
CA VAL A 89 -6.54 34.53 -19.55
C VAL A 89 -5.12 34.02 -19.71
N PRO A 90 -4.21 34.28 -18.74
CA PRO A 90 -2.94 33.55 -18.76
C PRO A 90 -3.37 32.10 -18.91
N ASP A 91 -2.83 31.44 -19.92
CA ASP A 91 -3.01 30.01 -20.06
C ASP A 91 -2.80 29.43 -18.66
N LEU A 92 -3.83 28.80 -18.12
CA LEU A 92 -3.70 28.09 -16.86
C LEU A 92 -2.83 26.91 -17.24
N ASP A 93 -1.52 27.14 -17.28
CA ASP A 93 -0.47 26.13 -17.30
C ASP A 93 -0.61 25.34 -16.00
N ASP A 94 -1.64 24.51 -16.00
CA ASP A 94 -1.90 23.41 -15.12
C ASP A 94 -0.70 22.48 -15.27
N HIS A 95 0.29 22.71 -14.40
CA HIS A 95 1.19 21.69 -13.92
C HIS A 95 1.78 20.76 -14.99
N LEU A 96 2.32 21.31 -16.08
CA LEU A 96 3.10 20.54 -17.05
C LEU A 96 4.32 19.95 -16.37
N VAL A 97 4.11 18.74 -15.84
CA VAL A 97 5.12 17.80 -15.42
C VAL A 97 6.02 17.58 -16.63
N ARG A 98 7.14 18.29 -16.69
CA ARG A 98 8.10 18.09 -17.77
C ARG A 98 8.68 16.68 -17.61
N ARG A 99 8.21 15.77 -18.46
CA ARG A 99 8.78 14.43 -18.58
C ARG A 99 10.27 14.56 -18.82
N VAL A 100 11.06 13.77 -18.11
CA VAL A 100 12.49 13.67 -18.36
C VAL A 100 12.68 12.73 -19.54
N GLU A 101 13.36 13.18 -20.58
CA GLU A 101 13.73 12.35 -21.72
C GLU A 101 14.79 11.32 -21.26
N PRO A 102 14.58 10.01 -21.50
CA PRO A 102 15.54 9.00 -21.10
C PRO A 102 16.84 9.10 -21.89
N GLY A 103 17.98 9.01 -21.20
CA GLY A 103 19.29 8.83 -21.82
C GLY A 103 19.51 7.39 -22.31
N PRO A 104 20.67 7.11 -22.94
CA PRO A 104 21.03 5.76 -23.37
C PRO A 104 20.96 4.75 -22.21
N GLY A 105 20.22 3.66 -22.40
CA GLY A 105 20.05 2.61 -21.37
C GLY A 105 19.05 2.94 -20.26
N GLN A 106 18.39 4.11 -20.30
CA GLN A 106 17.33 4.47 -19.37
C GLN A 106 15.93 4.21 -19.96
N GLU A 107 14.98 3.94 -19.07
CA GLU A 107 13.55 3.83 -19.36
C GLU A 107 12.80 5.00 -18.70
N SER A 108 11.82 5.60 -19.37
CA SER A 108 10.94 6.58 -18.73
C SER A 108 9.74 5.88 -18.11
N VAL A 109 9.46 6.17 -16.84
CA VAL A 109 8.26 5.63 -16.17
C VAL A 109 6.95 6.12 -16.81
N TRP A 110 7.01 7.16 -17.64
CA TRP A 110 5.86 7.69 -18.37
C TRP A 110 5.52 6.90 -19.63
N ASP A 111 6.43 6.04 -20.09
CA ASP A 111 6.23 5.16 -21.25
C ASP A 111 5.67 3.79 -20.84
N TYR A 112 5.64 3.48 -19.55
CA TYR A 112 5.01 2.27 -19.03
C TYR A 112 3.49 2.31 -19.23
N PRO A 113 2.86 1.17 -19.59
CA PRO A 113 1.45 1.17 -19.96
C PRO A 113 0.51 1.17 -18.75
N ARG A 114 -0.75 1.48 -19.04
CA ARG A 114 -1.91 1.10 -18.23
C ARG A 114 -2.84 0.25 -19.10
N PRO A 115 -3.21 -0.99 -18.71
CA PRO A 115 -2.83 -1.67 -17.46
C PRO A 115 -1.32 -1.97 -17.36
N PRO A 116 -0.78 -2.20 -16.15
CA PRO A 116 0.65 -2.40 -15.93
C PRO A 116 1.23 -3.53 -16.77
N ARG A 117 2.48 -3.42 -17.20
CA ARG A 117 3.16 -4.52 -17.88
C ARG A 117 3.92 -5.36 -16.85
N LEU A 118 3.83 -6.67 -16.98
CA LEU A 118 4.60 -7.63 -16.20
C LEU A 118 5.72 -8.19 -17.08
N GLU A 119 6.95 -8.17 -16.57
CA GLU A 119 8.11 -8.71 -17.28
C GLU A 119 8.97 -9.58 -16.36
N PRO A 120 9.48 -10.73 -16.83
CA PRO A 120 10.57 -11.40 -16.13
C PRO A 120 11.82 -10.51 -16.14
N SER A 121 12.60 -10.57 -15.07
CA SER A 121 13.84 -9.82 -14.90
C SER A 121 14.94 -10.73 -14.43
N ASP A 122 16.05 -10.74 -15.18
CA ASP A 122 17.29 -11.43 -14.86
C ASP A 122 18.25 -10.58 -14.01
N ALA A 123 17.90 -9.32 -13.75
CA ALA A 123 18.66 -8.43 -12.88
C ALA A 123 18.89 -9.06 -11.50
N HIS A 124 20.09 -8.87 -10.96
CA HIS A 124 20.46 -9.35 -9.64
C HIS A 124 19.83 -8.48 -8.56
N VAL A 125 18.86 -9.02 -7.83
CA VAL A 125 18.12 -8.33 -6.79
C VAL A 125 18.56 -8.82 -5.42
N VAL A 126 19.01 -7.88 -4.58
CA VAL A 126 19.42 -8.12 -3.20
C VAL A 126 18.59 -7.26 -2.24
N VAL A 127 18.16 -7.84 -1.13
CA VAL A 127 17.49 -7.11 -0.03
C VAL A 127 18.16 -7.43 1.29
N GLU A 128 18.43 -6.40 2.08
CA GLU A 128 19.13 -6.50 3.36
C GLU A 128 18.33 -5.89 4.52
N LEU A 129 18.37 -6.57 5.67
CA LEU A 129 17.79 -6.12 6.93
C LEU A 129 18.70 -6.51 8.10
N GLU A 130 19.10 -5.56 8.94
CA GLU A 130 20.07 -5.71 10.04
C GLU A 130 21.37 -6.40 9.59
N GLY A 131 21.89 -6.00 8.42
CA GLY A 131 23.11 -6.58 7.84
C GLY A 131 22.97 -8.04 7.41
N VAL A 132 21.76 -8.58 7.35
CA VAL A 132 21.46 -9.92 6.83
C VAL A 132 20.79 -9.79 5.47
N THR A 133 21.39 -10.44 4.47
CA THR A 133 20.77 -10.63 3.16
C THR A 133 19.57 -11.57 3.28
N ILE A 134 18.38 -11.05 3.02
CA ILE A 134 17.12 -11.82 3.07
C ILE A 134 16.62 -12.23 1.69
N VAL A 135 17.10 -11.58 0.64
CA VAL A 135 16.84 -11.92 -0.77
C VAL A 135 18.15 -11.80 -1.53
N ASP A 136 18.42 -12.79 -2.38
CA ASP A 136 19.48 -12.81 -3.38
C ASP A 136 18.94 -13.63 -4.57
N THR A 137 18.58 -12.96 -5.66
CA THR A 137 17.93 -13.62 -6.81
C THR A 137 18.29 -12.96 -8.13
N THR A 138 18.22 -13.73 -9.22
CA THR A 138 18.23 -13.27 -10.61
C THR A 138 16.97 -13.70 -11.35
N ALA A 139 15.90 -14.07 -10.62
CA ALA A 139 14.69 -14.66 -11.18
C ALA A 139 13.42 -13.91 -10.74
N SER A 140 13.47 -12.58 -10.76
CA SER A 140 12.35 -11.75 -10.33
C SER A 140 11.36 -11.47 -11.45
N GLN A 141 10.16 -11.01 -11.09
CA GLN A 141 9.23 -10.37 -11.99
C GLN A 141 9.19 -8.88 -11.70
N ARG A 142 9.32 -8.01 -12.69
CA ARG A 142 9.16 -6.56 -12.53
C ARG A 142 7.80 -6.12 -13.07
N VAL A 143 7.11 -5.28 -12.30
CA VAL A 143 5.87 -4.63 -12.71
C VAL A 143 6.16 -3.19 -13.10
N LEU A 144 5.72 -2.81 -14.30
CA LEU A 144 5.94 -1.51 -14.91
C LEU A 144 4.59 -0.80 -15.07
N GLU A 145 4.38 0.30 -14.34
CA GLU A 145 3.14 1.07 -14.37
C GLU A 145 3.45 2.56 -14.56
N THR A 146 2.65 3.25 -15.38
CA THR A 146 2.83 4.68 -15.68
C THR A 146 3.10 5.49 -14.41
N SER A 147 4.10 6.38 -14.44
CA SER A 147 4.53 7.29 -13.36
C SER A 147 5.19 6.64 -12.13
N HIS A 148 5.35 5.32 -12.11
CA HIS A 148 5.96 4.58 -11.01
C HIS A 148 7.25 3.89 -11.48
N PRO A 149 8.33 3.94 -10.68
CA PRO A 149 9.47 3.06 -10.86
C PRO A 149 9.05 1.58 -10.79
N PRO A 150 9.84 0.67 -11.38
CA PRO A 150 9.57 -0.75 -11.32
C PRO A 150 9.43 -1.27 -9.89
N VAL A 151 8.52 -2.22 -9.70
CA VAL A 151 8.42 -3.00 -8.46
C VAL A 151 8.87 -4.42 -8.76
N PHE A 152 9.79 -4.94 -7.95
CA PHE A 152 10.30 -6.30 -8.09
C PHE A 152 9.55 -7.28 -7.19
N TYR A 153 9.01 -8.32 -7.80
CA TYR A 153 8.33 -9.44 -7.17
C TYR A 153 9.25 -10.64 -7.17
N ILE A 154 9.61 -11.07 -5.97
CA ILE A 154 10.63 -12.08 -5.70
C ILE A 154 9.95 -13.44 -5.52
N PRO A 155 10.42 -14.51 -6.18
CA PRO A 155 9.94 -15.86 -5.91
C PRO A 155 10.13 -16.20 -4.43
N ARG A 156 9.12 -16.82 -3.81
CA ARG A 156 9.19 -17.17 -2.37
C ARG A 156 10.37 -18.09 -2.03
N ALA A 157 10.85 -18.87 -3.00
CA ALA A 157 11.99 -19.77 -2.85
C ALA A 157 13.32 -19.04 -2.63
N ASP A 158 13.45 -17.81 -3.14
CA ASP A 158 14.68 -17.02 -3.07
C ASP A 158 14.70 -16.06 -1.86
N ILE A 159 13.73 -16.21 -0.97
CA ILE A 159 13.60 -15.43 0.25
C ILE A 159 14.06 -16.30 1.41
N ALA A 160 14.99 -15.77 2.22
CA ALA A 160 15.59 -16.49 3.33
C ALA A 160 14.53 -17.14 4.23
N PRO A 161 14.68 -18.44 4.59
CA PRO A 161 13.73 -19.13 5.44
C PRO A 161 13.50 -18.41 6.77
N GLY A 162 12.24 -18.20 7.12
CA GLY A 162 11.86 -17.49 8.36
C GLY A 162 11.90 -15.96 8.27
N ALA A 163 12.35 -15.37 7.16
CA ALA A 163 12.37 -13.92 6.99
C ALA A 163 10.97 -13.32 6.91
N LEU A 164 9.97 -14.08 6.42
CA LEU A 164 8.60 -13.59 6.25
C LEU A 164 7.67 -14.14 7.33
N VAL A 165 7.11 -13.24 8.13
CA VAL A 165 6.11 -13.53 9.17
C VAL A 165 4.79 -12.90 8.75
N SER A 166 3.74 -13.71 8.59
CA SER A 166 2.43 -13.20 8.15
C SER A 166 1.89 -12.19 9.16
N ALA A 167 1.58 -10.99 8.69
CA ALA A 167 0.92 -9.95 9.47
C ALA A 167 -0.61 -10.06 9.29
N GLU A 168 -1.06 -9.97 8.04
CA GLU A 168 -2.44 -10.16 7.57
C GLU A 168 -2.42 -10.76 6.15
N ARG A 169 -3.57 -11.18 5.60
CA ARG A 169 -3.70 -12.09 4.42
C ARG A 169 -2.79 -11.83 3.21
N ARG A 170 -2.28 -10.62 3.02
CA ARG A 170 -1.47 -10.21 1.86
C ARG A 170 -0.24 -9.35 2.23
N THR A 171 -0.01 -9.11 3.51
CA THR A 171 1.11 -8.31 4.02
C THR A 171 2.01 -9.14 4.94
N TRP A 172 3.29 -8.86 4.88
CA TRP A 172 4.33 -9.56 5.61
C TRP A 172 5.12 -8.60 6.47
N CYS A 173 5.42 -9.06 7.68
CA CYS A 173 6.52 -8.53 8.45
C CYS A 173 7.81 -9.23 8.02
N VAL A 174 8.87 -8.45 7.88
CA VAL A 174 10.18 -8.94 7.47
C VAL A 174 11.08 -8.99 8.70
N THR A 175 11.68 -10.15 8.97
CA THR A 175 12.48 -10.39 10.18
C THR A 175 13.85 -10.91 9.82
N ALA A 176 14.90 -10.25 10.30
CA ALA A 176 16.28 -10.69 10.18
C ALA A 176 17.14 -10.01 11.24
N GLY A 177 18.27 -10.63 11.62
CA GLY A 177 19.21 -10.04 12.59
C GLY A 177 18.61 -9.70 13.97
N GLY A 178 17.40 -10.17 14.30
CA GLY A 178 16.69 -9.80 15.53
C GLY A 178 15.77 -8.57 15.42
N ARG A 179 15.75 -7.87 14.28
CA ARG A 179 14.74 -6.86 13.94
C ARG A 179 13.56 -7.49 13.22
N THR A 180 12.37 -6.98 13.49
CA THR A 180 11.15 -7.25 12.73
C THR A 180 10.60 -5.93 12.25
N GLU A 181 10.54 -5.76 10.94
CA GLU A 181 9.94 -4.61 10.28
C GLU A 181 8.49 -4.92 9.89
N PRO A 182 7.50 -4.19 10.44
CA PRO A 182 6.10 -4.43 10.16
C PRO A 182 5.67 -3.96 8.76
N ASP A 183 4.76 -4.71 8.13
CA ASP A 183 4.14 -4.37 6.84
C ASP A 183 5.16 -3.99 5.74
N ALA A 184 6.33 -4.63 5.78
CA ALA A 184 7.48 -4.29 4.92
C ALA A 184 7.42 -4.95 3.54
N ALA A 185 6.54 -5.94 3.37
CA ALA A 185 6.40 -6.67 2.12
C ALA A 185 4.95 -7.12 1.89
N TRP A 186 4.61 -7.43 0.64
CA TRP A 186 3.27 -7.88 0.26
C TRP A 186 3.29 -8.93 -0.84
N THR A 187 2.16 -9.61 -1.05
CA THR A 187 2.00 -10.64 -2.08
C THR A 187 0.61 -10.64 -2.68
N TYR A 188 0.50 -11.08 -3.94
CA TYR A 188 -0.77 -11.47 -4.54
C TYR A 188 -0.87 -12.99 -4.55
N LEU A 189 -1.75 -13.54 -3.71
CA LEU A 189 -2.02 -14.99 -3.72
C LEU A 189 -2.86 -15.40 -4.93
N GLU A 190 -3.80 -14.54 -5.33
CA GLU A 190 -4.72 -14.72 -6.45
C GLU A 190 -4.65 -13.44 -7.33
N PRO A 191 -3.64 -13.31 -8.20
CA PRO A 191 -3.54 -12.18 -9.12
C PRO A 191 -4.71 -12.14 -10.12
N MET A 192 -4.94 -10.96 -10.70
CA MET A 192 -5.90 -10.79 -11.80
C MET A 192 -5.44 -11.54 -13.06
N PRO A 193 -6.35 -11.88 -13.99
CA PRO A 193 -5.97 -12.48 -15.26
C PRO A 193 -4.93 -11.65 -16.02
N GLY A 194 -3.89 -12.31 -16.54
CA GLY A 194 -2.72 -11.68 -17.17
C GLY A 194 -1.55 -11.39 -16.22
N TYR A 195 -1.71 -11.64 -14.91
CA TYR A 195 -0.68 -11.43 -13.88
C TYR A 195 -0.46 -12.68 -13.02
N GLU A 196 -0.89 -13.83 -13.50
CA GLU A 196 -0.72 -15.14 -12.87
C GLU A 196 0.73 -15.41 -12.43
N PRO A 197 1.79 -14.98 -13.16
CA PRO A 197 3.16 -15.19 -12.69
C PRO A 197 3.49 -14.52 -11.35
N LEU A 198 2.72 -13.51 -10.91
CA LEU A 198 2.90 -12.89 -9.59
C LEU A 198 2.39 -13.75 -8.42
N ALA A 199 1.68 -14.85 -8.71
CA ALA A 199 1.07 -15.67 -7.67
C ALA A 199 2.14 -16.16 -6.67
N GLY A 200 1.96 -15.76 -5.40
CA GLY A 200 2.87 -16.13 -4.31
C GLY A 200 4.24 -15.45 -4.33
N HIS A 201 4.55 -14.62 -5.32
CA HIS A 201 5.75 -13.78 -5.29
C HIS A 201 5.58 -12.63 -4.29
N VAL A 202 6.69 -12.12 -3.77
CA VAL A 202 6.69 -11.13 -2.69
C VAL A 202 7.43 -9.89 -3.14
N ALA A 203 6.81 -8.73 -2.99
CA ALA A 203 7.44 -7.43 -3.21
C ALA A 203 7.75 -6.76 -1.86
N PHE A 204 8.79 -5.93 -1.83
CA PHE A 204 9.31 -5.27 -0.62
C PHE A 204 9.29 -3.75 -0.78
N TYR A 205 8.93 -3.04 0.29
CA TYR A 205 9.10 -1.59 0.37
C TYR A 205 10.58 -1.28 0.64
N ALA A 206 11.30 -0.76 -0.35
CA ALA A 206 12.71 -0.42 -0.21
C ALA A 206 12.98 0.58 0.94
N SER A 207 12.03 1.49 1.20
CA SER A 207 12.08 2.46 2.31
C SER A 207 12.08 1.84 3.71
N ARG A 208 11.71 0.56 3.83
CA ARG A 208 11.64 -0.18 5.09
C ARG A 208 12.81 -1.15 5.31
N MET A 209 13.64 -1.34 4.29
CA MET A 209 14.83 -2.18 4.34
C MET A 209 16.06 -1.33 4.66
N ASP A 210 17.17 -1.94 5.08
CA ASP A 210 18.43 -1.18 5.23
C ASP A 210 19.03 -0.83 3.88
N ALA A 211 18.96 -1.79 2.95
CA ALA A 211 19.36 -1.61 1.58
C ALA A 211 18.61 -2.59 0.65
N CYS A 212 18.33 -2.11 -0.55
CA CYS A 212 17.93 -2.92 -1.68
C CYS A 212 18.88 -2.61 -2.84
N PHE A 213 19.18 -3.61 -3.66
CA PHE A 213 20.05 -3.47 -4.82
C PHE A 213 19.43 -4.11 -6.06
N VAL A 214 19.75 -3.56 -7.22
CA VAL A 214 19.47 -4.12 -8.55
C VAL A 214 20.75 -4.01 -9.36
N ASP A 215 21.32 -5.14 -9.78
CA ASP A 215 22.61 -5.21 -10.50
C ASP A 215 23.73 -4.45 -9.76
N ASP A 216 23.89 -4.72 -8.46
CA ASP A 216 24.81 -4.03 -7.54
C ASP A 216 24.54 -2.52 -7.32
N GLU A 217 23.55 -1.95 -7.99
CA GLU A 217 23.15 -0.56 -7.82
C GLU A 217 22.21 -0.42 -6.62
N ARG A 218 22.56 0.44 -5.67
CA ARG A 218 21.69 0.71 -4.52
C ARG A 218 20.44 1.47 -4.94
N VAL A 219 19.30 0.95 -4.55
CA VAL A 219 17.97 1.48 -4.88
C VAL A 219 17.62 2.67 -3.98
N GLU A 220 17.04 3.70 -4.59
CA GLU A 220 16.28 4.73 -3.89
C GLU A 220 14.80 4.36 -3.84
N SER A 221 14.16 4.54 -2.69
CA SER A 221 12.73 4.26 -2.56
C SER A 221 11.89 5.36 -3.22
N GLN A 222 10.83 4.97 -3.94
CA GLN A 222 9.85 5.93 -4.45
C GLN A 222 9.30 6.81 -3.31
N PRO A 223 9.31 8.15 -3.46
CA PRO A 223 8.73 9.04 -2.47
C PRO A 223 7.27 8.68 -2.16
N GLY A 224 6.90 8.72 -0.87
CA GLY A 224 5.53 8.41 -0.43
C GLY A 224 5.14 6.93 -0.51
N ASP A 225 6.08 6.03 -0.80
CA ASP A 225 5.89 4.56 -0.82
C ASP A 225 4.78 4.07 -1.76
N PHE A 226 4.43 4.85 -2.78
CA PHE A 226 3.41 4.46 -3.75
C PHE A 226 3.81 3.15 -4.44
N TYR A 227 3.06 2.08 -4.17
CA TYR A 227 3.32 0.72 -4.66
C TYR A 227 4.73 0.17 -4.38
N GLY A 228 5.52 0.84 -3.53
CA GLY A 228 6.90 0.49 -3.22
C GLY A 228 7.83 0.43 -4.43
N GLY A 229 7.77 1.41 -5.34
CA GLY A 229 8.66 1.49 -6.51
C GLY A 229 10.15 1.65 -6.16
N TRP A 230 11.01 1.01 -6.95
CA TRP A 230 12.47 0.99 -6.79
C TRP A 230 13.11 1.86 -7.88
N ILE A 231 13.77 2.94 -7.46
CA ILE A 231 14.45 3.88 -8.35
C ILE A 231 15.92 3.47 -8.47
N THR A 232 16.38 3.34 -9.70
CA THR A 232 17.79 3.15 -10.09
C THR A 232 18.15 4.15 -11.19
N THR A 233 19.42 4.23 -11.55
CA THR A 233 19.91 5.05 -12.67
C THR A 233 19.31 4.64 -14.01
N ARG A 234 18.74 3.43 -14.11
CA ARG A 234 18.09 2.89 -15.32
C ARG A 234 16.69 3.46 -15.56
N VAL A 235 16.10 4.17 -14.60
CA VAL A 235 14.75 4.71 -14.76
C VAL A 235 14.71 6.21 -14.50
N VAL A 236 14.00 6.93 -15.36
CA VAL A 236 13.80 8.38 -15.23
C VAL A 236 12.35 8.73 -15.01
N GLY A 237 12.16 9.76 -14.19
CA GLY A 237 10.87 10.26 -13.78
C GLY A 237 10.35 11.41 -14.66
N PRO A 238 9.63 12.36 -14.06
CA PRO A 238 9.39 12.48 -12.62
C PRO A 238 8.50 11.35 -12.08
N PHE A 239 8.72 10.97 -10.83
CA PHE A 239 8.01 9.87 -10.17
C PHE A 239 6.87 10.39 -9.31
N LYS A 240 5.79 9.62 -9.22
CA LYS A 240 4.69 9.91 -8.29
C LYS A 240 5.18 9.88 -6.84
N GLY A 241 4.62 10.75 -6.01
CA GLY A 241 4.85 10.87 -4.57
C GLY A 241 5.76 12.02 -4.14
N SER A 242 6.47 12.66 -5.07
CA SER A 242 7.13 13.94 -4.83
C SER A 242 6.11 15.08 -4.64
N ALA A 243 6.56 16.25 -4.17
CA ALA A 243 5.68 17.41 -3.96
C ALA A 243 4.93 17.79 -5.25
N GLY A 244 3.60 17.92 -5.18
CA GLY A 244 2.75 18.27 -6.32
C GLY A 244 2.36 17.13 -7.26
N THR A 245 2.73 15.88 -6.94
CA THR A 245 2.59 14.74 -7.86
C THR A 245 1.52 13.70 -7.46
N TYR A 246 0.82 13.94 -6.34
CA TYR A 246 -0.10 12.97 -5.73
C TYR A 246 -1.32 12.62 -6.59
N THR A 247 -1.66 13.45 -7.57
CA THR A 247 -2.84 13.30 -8.46
C THR A 247 -2.56 12.59 -9.78
N TRP A 248 -1.32 12.18 -10.05
CA TRP A 248 -0.91 11.52 -11.30
C TRP A 248 -1.44 10.08 -11.42
#